data_AF-A0A359E7H1-F1
#
_entry.id   AF-A0A359E7H1-F1
#
_cell.length_a   1.000
_cell.length_b   1.000
_cell.length_c   1.000
_cell.angle_alpha   90.00
_cell.angle_beta   90.00
_cell.angle_gamma   90.00
#
_symmetry.space_group_name_H-M   'P 1'
#
loop_
_entity.id
_entity.type
_entity.pdbx_description
1 polymer ?
#
loop_
_entity_poly.entity_id
_entity_poly.type
_entity_poly.pdbx_seq_one_letter_code
_entity_poly.pdbx_strand_id
1 'polypeptide(L)'
;MNGSLEVLDGGMLTTVQDAGRVGYRNYGVPVSGVMDDHAYSLVNWLVGNEGDAPVLEMTIQGGRYQFNSDAIIGLSGGEAEITLNSEQRKANETLVVHSGDILNIGQIKKGCRIYLAIRGNWEIEKVMSSYSTYIPASFGGIKGRKLKKGDLLNWQTKSLDTEVREVPQKLIPYFSSKQRIRLIEGPEWQWLPEDQRAKFLATEFEISSQSNRMGIRLKVQDGFNVIEREMKSA
;
A
#
# COMPACT_ATOMS: atom_id res chain seq x y z
N MET A 1 -19.84 15.06 -10.61
CA MET A 1 -20.41 13.74 -10.91
C MET A 1 -20.10 12.83 -9.74
N ASN A 2 -21.09 12.05 -9.30
CA ASN A 2 -20.90 11.08 -8.21
C ASN A 2 -20.55 9.74 -8.84
N GLY A 3 -19.54 9.08 -8.30
CA GLY A 3 -19.15 7.74 -8.69
C GLY A 3 -19.18 6.80 -7.51
N SER A 4 -19.35 5.50 -7.80
CA SER A 4 -19.27 4.48 -6.77
C SER A 4 -18.75 3.15 -7.30
N LEU A 5 -18.15 2.37 -6.39
CA LEU A 5 -17.70 1.02 -6.65
C LEU A 5 -18.22 0.08 -5.55
N GLU A 6 -18.64 -1.12 -5.94
CA GLU A 6 -18.98 -2.20 -5.03
C GLU A 6 -17.84 -3.21 -4.96
N VAL A 7 -17.48 -3.60 -3.74
CA VAL A 7 -16.52 -4.67 -3.48
C VAL A 7 -17.22 -6.01 -3.67
N LEU A 8 -16.91 -6.73 -4.74
CA LEU A 8 -17.39 -8.10 -4.95
C LEU A 8 -16.56 -9.10 -4.15
N ASP A 9 -15.26 -8.86 -4.07
CA ASP A 9 -14.30 -9.59 -3.23
C ASP A 9 -13.19 -8.64 -2.77
N GLY A 10 -12.88 -8.66 -1.47
CA GLY A 10 -11.88 -7.78 -0.85
C GLY A 10 -10.45 -8.32 -0.91
N GLY A 11 -10.24 -9.49 -1.52
CA GLY A 11 -8.94 -10.14 -1.57
C GLY A 11 -8.46 -10.63 -0.21
N MET A 12 -7.15 -10.84 -0.09
CA MET A 12 -6.54 -11.32 1.16
C MET A 12 -6.58 -10.23 2.25
N LEU A 13 -6.06 -9.05 1.91
CA LEU A 13 -6.03 -7.88 2.77
C LEU A 13 -6.02 -6.59 1.92
N THR A 14 -7.19 -5.97 1.81
CA THR A 14 -7.35 -4.66 1.17
C THR A 14 -7.81 -3.62 2.19
N THR A 15 -7.15 -2.46 2.22
CA THR A 15 -7.52 -1.33 3.09
C THR A 15 -7.46 -0.01 2.34
N VAL A 16 -8.22 0.97 2.80
CA VAL A 16 -8.06 2.36 2.36
C VAL A 16 -6.83 2.95 3.03
N GLN A 17 -5.94 3.54 2.26
CA GLN A 17 -4.72 4.19 2.75
C GLN A 17 -4.53 5.55 2.05
N ASP A 18 -3.95 6.52 2.75
CA ASP A 18 -3.41 7.76 2.17
C ASP A 18 -1.94 7.92 2.62
N ALA A 19 -1.42 9.14 2.65
CA ALA A 19 -0.08 9.43 3.19
C ALA A 19 0.04 9.23 4.72
N GLY A 20 -1.08 8.99 5.42
CA GLY A 20 -1.12 8.71 6.85
C GLY A 20 -1.41 9.91 7.75
N ARG A 21 -1.50 9.64 9.05
CA ARG A 21 -1.85 10.58 10.13
C ARG A 21 -0.63 11.06 10.90
N VAL A 22 0.02 12.09 10.38
CA VAL A 22 1.16 12.73 11.05
C VAL A 22 0.67 13.62 12.20
N GLY A 23 1.47 13.72 13.27
CA GLY A 23 1.21 14.62 14.41
C GLY A 23 0.60 13.98 15.66
N TYR A 24 0.30 12.68 15.64
CA TYR A 24 -0.37 11.98 16.75
C TYR A 24 0.48 10.92 17.46
N ARG A 25 1.77 10.79 17.11
CA ARG A 25 2.67 9.76 17.71
C ARG A 25 2.88 9.94 19.22
N ASN A 26 2.86 11.18 19.70
CA ASN A 26 2.92 11.51 21.13
C ASN A 26 1.71 10.98 21.93
N TYR A 27 0.61 10.64 21.25
CA TYR A 27 -0.56 9.98 21.84
C TYR A 27 -0.56 8.46 21.60
N GLY A 28 0.56 7.89 21.14
CA GLY A 28 0.68 6.47 20.83
C GLY A 28 0.00 6.05 19.51
N VAL A 29 -0.41 7.01 18.67
CA VAL A 29 -1.06 6.71 17.39
C VAL A 29 -0.02 6.62 16.27
N PRO A 30 0.10 5.47 15.57
CA PRO A 30 1.04 5.34 14.46
C PRO A 30 0.56 6.11 13.23
N VAL A 31 1.51 6.54 12.40
CA VAL A 31 1.22 7.28 11.15
C VAL A 31 0.32 6.47 10.21
N SER A 32 0.38 5.13 10.23
CA SER A 32 -0.29 4.29 9.24
C SER A 32 0.19 4.66 7.83
N GLY A 33 -0.71 4.99 6.90
CA GLY A 33 -0.33 5.35 5.53
C GLY A 33 -0.11 4.14 4.62
N VAL A 34 0.13 4.41 3.34
CA VAL A 34 0.63 3.39 2.41
C VAL A 34 1.97 2.83 2.87
N MET A 35 2.26 1.57 2.54
CA MET A 35 3.58 0.97 2.82
C MET A 35 4.63 1.25 1.74
N ASP A 36 4.21 1.77 0.58
CA ASP A 36 5.05 2.12 -0.56
C ASP A 36 4.62 3.50 -1.09
N ASP A 37 5.30 4.54 -0.59
CA ASP A 37 5.03 5.94 -0.95
C ASP A 37 5.29 6.22 -2.44
N HIS A 38 6.20 5.47 -3.06
CA HIS A 38 6.53 5.64 -4.47
C HIS A 38 5.40 5.15 -5.37
N ALA A 39 4.91 3.93 -5.13
CA ALA A 39 3.76 3.40 -5.85
C ALA A 39 2.49 4.24 -5.60
N TYR A 40 2.29 4.74 -4.38
CA TYR A 40 1.21 5.67 -4.03
C TYR A 40 1.25 6.97 -4.84
N SER A 41 2.44 7.57 -4.97
CA SER A 41 2.64 8.80 -5.73
C SER A 41 2.36 8.58 -7.22
N LEU A 42 2.88 7.48 -7.79
CA LEU A 42 2.66 7.13 -9.19
C LEU A 42 1.18 6.89 -9.49
N VAL A 43 0.47 6.14 -8.64
CA VAL A 43 -0.92 5.77 -8.90
C VAL A 43 -1.87 6.98 -8.83
N ASN A 44 -1.64 7.90 -7.89
CA ASN A 44 -2.42 9.15 -7.83
C ASN A 44 -2.08 10.08 -9.00
N TRP A 45 -0.81 10.15 -9.41
CA TRP A 45 -0.40 10.91 -10.59
C TRP A 45 -1.07 10.40 -11.88
N LEU A 46 -1.20 9.08 -12.06
CA LEU A 46 -1.87 8.50 -13.23
C LEU A 46 -3.32 8.97 -13.40
N VAL A 47 -4.04 9.16 -12.29
CA VAL A 47 -5.46 9.57 -12.32
C VAL A 47 -5.64 11.08 -12.17
N GLY A 48 -4.53 11.82 -12.03
CA GLY A 48 -4.53 13.27 -11.81
C GLY A 48 -5.10 13.69 -10.46
N ASN A 49 -4.97 12.84 -9.44
CA ASN A 49 -5.24 13.21 -8.06
C ASN A 49 -4.08 14.07 -7.52
N GLU A 50 -4.41 15.00 -6.64
CA GLU A 50 -3.46 15.86 -5.93
C GLU A 50 -3.61 15.66 -4.42
N GLY A 51 -2.62 16.09 -3.64
CA GLY A 51 -2.70 16.11 -2.18
C GLY A 51 -2.71 14.72 -1.54
N ASP A 52 -3.59 14.53 -0.56
CA ASP A 52 -3.70 13.34 0.29
C ASP A 52 -4.80 12.37 -0.17
N ALA A 53 -5.02 12.28 -1.49
CA ALA A 53 -6.04 11.41 -2.06
C ALA A 53 -5.84 9.95 -1.63
N PRO A 54 -6.90 9.28 -1.14
CA PRO A 54 -6.80 7.89 -0.69
C PRO A 54 -6.74 6.91 -1.87
N VAL A 55 -6.17 5.75 -1.59
CA VAL A 55 -6.05 4.61 -2.50
C VAL A 55 -6.49 3.34 -1.79
N LEU A 56 -6.81 2.28 -2.55
CA LEU A 56 -6.84 0.93 -2.00
C LEU A 56 -5.44 0.34 -2.01
N GLU A 57 -4.91 -0.02 -0.85
CA GLU A 57 -3.71 -0.86 -0.72
C GLU A 57 -4.15 -2.33 -0.61
N MET A 58 -3.70 -3.18 -1.53
CA MET A 58 -3.97 -4.62 -1.57
C MET A 58 -2.68 -5.40 -1.31
N THR A 59 -2.71 -6.38 -0.41
CA THR A 59 -1.52 -7.18 -0.03
C THR A 59 -1.65 -8.64 -0.50
N ILE A 60 -0.61 -9.17 -1.16
CA ILE A 60 -0.47 -10.53 -1.73
C ILE A 60 -1.44 -10.89 -2.86
N GLN A 61 -2.72 -10.58 -2.69
CA GLN A 61 -3.76 -10.82 -3.68
C GLN A 61 -4.72 -9.63 -3.67
N GLY A 62 -5.01 -9.11 -4.86
CA GLY A 62 -6.01 -8.08 -5.06
C GLY A 62 -7.42 -8.60 -4.86
N GLY A 63 -8.40 -7.85 -5.36
CA GLY A 63 -9.81 -8.15 -5.22
C GLY A 63 -10.58 -7.99 -6.53
N ARG A 64 -11.90 -8.00 -6.40
CA ARG A 64 -12.84 -7.77 -7.49
C ARG A 64 -13.76 -6.61 -7.15
N TYR A 65 -13.87 -5.67 -8.06
CA TYR A 65 -14.57 -4.41 -7.86
C TYR A 65 -15.46 -4.12 -9.05
N GLN A 66 -16.75 -3.90 -8.81
CA GLN A 66 -17.69 -3.48 -9.84
C GLN A 66 -17.87 -1.97 -9.78
N PHE A 67 -17.66 -1.29 -10.89
CA PHE A 67 -17.91 0.15 -11.00
C PHE A 67 -19.39 0.37 -11.33
N ASN A 68 -20.05 1.26 -10.59
CA ASN A 68 -21.45 1.62 -10.83
C ASN A 68 -21.58 2.98 -11.55
N SER A 69 -20.46 3.46 -12.09
CA SER A 69 -20.31 4.75 -12.75
C SER A 69 -19.01 4.74 -13.55
N ASP A 70 -18.94 5.55 -14.59
CA ASP A 70 -17.69 5.80 -15.30
C ASP A 70 -16.64 6.41 -14.37
N ALA A 71 -15.39 5.97 -14.50
CA ALA A 71 -14.30 6.43 -13.65
C ALA A 71 -12.95 6.41 -14.38
N ILE A 72 -12.01 7.19 -13.85
CA ILE A 72 -10.59 7.12 -14.20
C ILE A 72 -9.88 6.45 -13.05
N ILE A 73 -9.14 5.39 -13.35
CA ILE A 73 -8.40 4.61 -12.37
C ILE A 73 -6.94 4.45 -12.81
N GLY A 74 -6.10 4.10 -11.85
CA GLY A 74 -4.72 3.74 -12.10
C GLY A 74 -4.32 2.63 -11.13
N LEU A 75 -3.41 1.77 -11.55
CA LEU A 75 -2.77 0.78 -10.68
C LEU A 75 -1.26 0.95 -10.68
N SER A 76 -0.61 0.76 -9.53
CA SER A 76 0.85 0.71 -9.45
C SER A 76 1.30 -0.13 -8.25
N GLY A 77 2.60 -0.43 -8.17
CA GLY A 77 3.18 -1.35 -7.19
C GLY A 77 3.51 -2.69 -7.81
N GLY A 78 3.28 -3.78 -7.07
CA GLY A 78 3.63 -5.14 -7.45
C GLY A 78 2.97 -5.61 -8.76
N GLU A 79 3.64 -6.53 -9.43
CA GLU A 79 3.15 -7.13 -10.68
C GLU A 79 2.04 -8.13 -10.38
N ALA A 80 0.82 -7.86 -10.83
CA ALA A 80 -0.34 -8.75 -10.70
C ALA A 80 -1.00 -8.99 -12.06
N GLU A 81 -1.79 -10.06 -12.15
CA GLU A 81 -2.73 -10.21 -13.27
C GLU A 81 -3.91 -9.27 -13.05
N ILE A 82 -4.14 -8.37 -14.01
CA ILE A 82 -5.21 -7.38 -13.96
C ILE A 82 -6.10 -7.59 -15.19
N THR A 83 -7.40 -7.72 -14.95
CA THR A 83 -8.40 -7.75 -16.02
C THR A 83 -9.49 -6.74 -15.74
N LEU A 84 -9.96 -6.08 -16.80
CA LEU A 84 -11.19 -5.31 -16.80
C LEU A 84 -12.21 -6.13 -17.60
N ASN A 85 -13.24 -6.61 -16.92
CA ASN A 85 -14.10 -7.69 -17.40
C ASN A 85 -13.24 -8.92 -17.75
N SER A 86 -13.17 -9.26 -19.04
CA SER A 86 -12.37 -10.36 -19.56
C SER A 86 -11.09 -9.91 -20.28
N GLU A 87 -10.86 -8.60 -20.39
CA GLU A 87 -9.71 -8.05 -21.11
C GLU A 87 -8.55 -7.79 -20.18
N GLN A 88 -7.36 -8.26 -20.56
CA GLN A 88 -6.14 -8.00 -19.81
C GLN A 88 -5.77 -6.50 -19.89
N ARG A 89 -5.39 -5.96 -18.75
CA ARG A 89 -4.89 -4.58 -18.61
C ARG A 89 -3.52 -4.59 -17.94
N LYS A 90 -2.77 -3.49 -18.11
CA LYS A 90 -1.48 -3.32 -17.44
C LYS A 90 -1.66 -2.40 -16.23
N ALA A 91 -0.79 -2.59 -15.24
CA ALA A 91 -0.55 -1.55 -14.25
C ALA A 91 0.30 -0.43 -14.88
N ASN A 92 0.45 0.66 -14.14
CA ASN A 92 1.29 1.81 -14.47
C ASN A 92 0.80 2.65 -15.66
N GLU A 93 -0.48 2.58 -15.99
CA GLU A 93 -1.15 3.41 -17.00
C GLU A 93 -2.50 3.93 -16.47
N THR A 94 -2.97 5.04 -17.02
CA THR A 94 -4.32 5.57 -16.78
C THR A 94 -5.33 4.68 -17.50
N LEU A 95 -6.32 4.19 -16.76
CA LEU A 95 -7.40 3.37 -17.30
C LEU A 95 -8.73 4.10 -17.14
N VAL A 96 -9.53 4.09 -18.21
CA VAL A 96 -10.93 4.53 -18.17
C VAL A 96 -11.78 3.28 -18.00
N VAL A 97 -12.70 3.32 -17.03
CA VAL A 97 -13.68 2.27 -16.78
C VAL A 97 -15.08 2.84 -16.92
N HIS A 98 -16.01 2.01 -17.38
CA HIS A 98 -17.40 2.38 -17.57
C HIS A 98 -18.28 1.76 -16.49
N SER A 99 -19.45 2.36 -16.28
CA SER A 99 -20.47 1.77 -15.43
C SER A 99 -20.79 0.32 -15.84
N GLY A 100 -20.74 -0.59 -14.89
CA GLY A 100 -20.92 -2.03 -15.08
C GLY A 100 -19.60 -2.81 -15.21
N ASP A 101 -18.47 -2.15 -15.46
CA ASP A 101 -17.19 -2.83 -15.58
C ASP A 101 -16.75 -3.47 -14.25
N ILE A 102 -16.17 -4.67 -14.36
CA ILE A 102 -15.61 -5.40 -13.24
C ILE A 102 -14.09 -5.43 -13.35
N LEU A 103 -13.41 -4.71 -12.47
CA LEU A 103 -11.97 -4.81 -12.30
C LEU A 103 -11.64 -6.02 -11.42
N ASN A 104 -10.82 -6.92 -11.94
CA ASN A 104 -10.28 -8.05 -11.21
C ASN A 104 -8.75 -7.94 -11.12
N ILE A 105 -8.23 -8.06 -9.91
CA ILE A 105 -6.81 -7.99 -9.60
C ILE A 105 -6.45 -9.29 -8.88
N GLY A 106 -5.69 -10.14 -9.56
CA GLY A 106 -5.32 -11.47 -9.09
C GLY A 106 -4.20 -11.47 -8.06
N GLN A 107 -3.48 -12.59 -8.02
CA GLN A 107 -2.30 -12.74 -7.18
C GLN A 107 -1.17 -11.81 -7.66
N ILE A 108 -0.48 -11.19 -6.70
CA ILE A 108 0.72 -10.42 -6.95
C ILE A 108 1.88 -11.41 -7.12
N LYS A 109 2.42 -11.47 -8.35
CA LYS A 109 3.52 -12.39 -8.74
C LYS A 109 4.90 -11.84 -8.35
N LYS A 110 5.09 -10.52 -8.40
CA LYS A 110 6.31 -9.85 -7.93
C LYS A 110 5.98 -8.66 -7.06
N GLY A 111 6.73 -8.47 -5.99
CA GLY A 111 6.39 -7.50 -4.95
C GLY A 111 5.35 -8.06 -3.98
N CYS A 112 4.85 -7.20 -3.09
CA CYS A 112 3.96 -7.60 -1.99
C CYS A 112 2.62 -6.85 -2.01
N ARG A 113 2.60 -5.64 -2.58
CA ARG A 113 1.43 -4.74 -2.55
C ARG A 113 1.20 -4.10 -3.90
N ILE A 114 -0.06 -3.95 -4.26
CA ILE A 114 -0.51 -3.18 -5.40
C ILE A 114 -1.55 -2.16 -4.92
N TYR A 115 -1.57 -1.00 -5.55
CA TYR A 115 -2.40 0.13 -5.18
C TYR A 115 -3.37 0.45 -6.31
N LEU A 116 -4.61 0.79 -5.97
CA LEU A 116 -5.62 1.30 -6.90
C LEU A 116 -6.01 2.72 -6.48
N ALA A 117 -5.77 3.68 -7.37
CA ALA A 117 -6.33 5.03 -7.23
C ALA A 117 -7.55 5.18 -8.14
N ILE A 118 -8.48 6.02 -7.68
CA ILE A 118 -9.66 6.43 -8.43
C ILE A 118 -9.69 7.94 -8.38
N ARG A 119 -9.88 8.58 -9.54
CA ARG A 119 -9.92 10.04 -9.66
C ARG A 119 -11.08 10.61 -8.85
N GLY A 120 -10.78 11.62 -8.04
CA GLY A 120 -11.78 12.41 -7.32
C GLY A 120 -11.67 12.30 -5.80
N ASN A 121 -12.62 12.95 -5.13
CA ASN A 121 -12.65 13.06 -3.68
C ASN A 121 -13.50 11.94 -3.11
N TRP A 122 -12.89 11.03 -2.35
CA TRP A 122 -13.62 9.90 -1.76
C TRP A 122 -14.45 10.35 -0.57
N GLU A 123 -15.69 9.86 -0.50
CA GLU A 123 -16.64 10.15 0.57
C GLU A 123 -16.35 9.24 1.78
N ILE A 124 -15.20 9.45 2.40
CA ILE A 124 -14.75 8.75 3.61
C ILE A 124 -14.44 9.78 4.68
N GLU A 125 -14.81 9.51 5.92
CA GLU A 125 -14.48 10.39 7.04
C GLU A 125 -12.98 10.28 7.37
N LYS A 126 -12.30 11.43 7.47
CA LYS A 126 -10.92 11.48 7.97
C LYS A 126 -10.91 11.27 9.48
N VAL A 127 -10.08 10.35 9.94
CA VAL A 127 -9.77 10.16 11.37
C VAL A 127 -8.36 10.68 11.62
N MET A 128 -8.26 11.71 12.48
CA MET A 128 -7.00 12.38 12.77
C MET A 128 -6.35 12.93 11.49
N SER A 129 -7.15 13.64 10.68
CA SER A 129 -6.75 14.24 9.40
C SER A 129 -6.30 13.26 8.31
N SER A 130 -6.61 11.96 8.41
CA SER A 130 -6.21 10.94 7.44
C SER A 130 -7.29 9.90 7.19
N TYR A 131 -7.36 9.42 5.95
CA TYR A 131 -8.19 8.33 5.48
C TYR A 131 -7.64 6.95 5.85
N SER A 132 -6.37 6.82 6.25
CA SER A 132 -5.71 5.52 6.42
C SER A 132 -6.39 4.59 7.42
N THR A 133 -6.59 3.33 7.06
CA THR A 133 -7.06 2.31 8.00
C THR A 133 -5.93 1.87 8.94
N TYR A 134 -6.20 1.89 10.25
CA TYR A 134 -5.38 1.24 11.27
C TYR A 134 -6.17 0.10 11.94
N ILE A 135 -5.98 -1.11 11.42
CA ILE A 135 -6.72 -2.31 11.82
C ILE A 135 -6.59 -2.64 13.33
N PRO A 136 -5.39 -2.61 13.96
CA PRO A 136 -5.25 -3.01 15.35
C PRO A 136 -6.15 -2.25 16.33
N ALA A 137 -6.45 -0.97 16.06
CA ALA A 137 -7.37 -0.16 16.86
C ALA A 137 -8.70 0.16 16.13
N SER A 138 -8.97 -0.50 15.01
CA SER A 138 -10.24 -0.42 14.28
C SER A 138 -10.73 1.00 13.94
N PHE A 139 -9.84 1.88 13.43
CA PHE A 139 -10.25 3.21 12.96
C PHE A 139 -9.67 3.59 11.59
N GLY A 140 -10.28 4.61 10.97
CA GLY A 140 -9.93 5.10 9.64
C GLY A 140 -10.41 4.20 8.49
N GLY A 141 -10.38 4.73 7.27
CA GLY A 141 -10.87 4.06 6.07
C GLY A 141 -12.32 3.59 6.20
N ILE A 142 -12.63 2.40 5.69
CA ILE A 142 -13.98 1.81 5.79
C ILE A 142 -14.12 1.06 7.11
N LYS A 143 -14.75 1.71 8.10
CA LYS A 143 -15.09 1.13 9.41
C LYS A 143 -13.87 0.54 10.16
N GLY A 144 -12.67 1.09 9.93
CA GLY A 144 -11.46 0.65 10.64
C GLY A 144 -10.94 -0.74 10.29
N ARG A 145 -11.42 -1.35 9.20
CA ARG A 145 -11.16 -2.75 8.88
C ARG A 145 -10.76 -2.94 7.43
N LYS A 146 -10.34 -4.16 7.09
CA LYS A 146 -10.22 -4.58 5.69
C LYS A 146 -11.57 -4.53 4.96
N LEU A 147 -11.51 -4.30 3.65
CA LEU A 147 -12.69 -4.36 2.79
C LEU A 147 -13.31 -5.76 2.79
N LYS A 148 -14.62 -5.83 2.65
CA LYS A 148 -15.42 -7.04 2.59
C LYS A 148 -16.40 -6.94 1.43
N LYS A 149 -16.89 -8.09 0.96
CA LYS A 149 -17.95 -8.16 -0.04
C LYS A 149 -19.16 -7.30 0.38
N GLY A 150 -19.68 -6.52 -0.55
CA GLY A 150 -20.82 -5.61 -0.37
C GLY A 150 -20.45 -4.26 0.26
N ASP A 151 -19.18 -4.00 0.58
CA ASP A 151 -18.76 -2.63 0.90
C ASP A 151 -18.89 -1.75 -0.36
N LEU A 152 -19.39 -0.53 -0.17
CA LEU A 152 -19.53 0.49 -1.21
C LEU A 152 -18.56 1.63 -0.92
N LEU A 153 -17.82 2.06 -1.94
CA LEU A 153 -16.99 3.27 -1.87
C LEU A 153 -17.53 4.29 -2.86
N ASN A 154 -17.76 5.50 -2.37
CA ASN A 154 -18.29 6.61 -3.16
C ASN A 154 -17.23 7.70 -3.30
N TRP A 155 -17.28 8.44 -4.40
CA TRP A 155 -16.45 9.62 -4.62
C TRP A 155 -17.18 10.66 -5.46
N GLN A 156 -16.64 11.87 -5.44
CA GLN A 156 -17.07 12.97 -6.28
C GLN A 156 -15.93 13.40 -7.20
N THR A 157 -16.21 13.47 -8.50
CA THR A 157 -15.26 14.00 -9.49
C THR A 157 -15.86 15.19 -10.24
N LYS A 158 -15.03 16.19 -10.52
CA LYS A 158 -15.42 17.36 -11.31
C LYS A 158 -15.46 17.04 -12.81
N SER A 159 -14.58 16.17 -13.27
CA SER A 159 -14.45 15.83 -14.69
C SER A 159 -13.87 14.42 -14.88
N LEU A 160 -14.36 13.74 -15.91
CA LEU A 160 -13.78 12.50 -16.45
C LEU A 160 -12.83 12.78 -17.64
N ASP A 161 -12.57 14.05 -17.93
CA ASP A 161 -11.52 14.46 -18.85
C ASP A 161 -10.16 14.33 -18.13
N THR A 162 -9.27 13.54 -18.73
CA THR A 162 -7.91 13.34 -18.25
C THR A 162 -7.00 13.05 -19.43
N GLU A 163 -5.76 13.53 -19.31
CA GLU A 163 -4.66 13.03 -20.10
C GLU A 163 -4.41 11.56 -19.73
N VAL A 164 -4.34 10.68 -20.73
CA VAL A 164 -3.91 9.30 -20.54
C VAL A 164 -2.41 9.32 -20.30
N ARG A 165 -1.99 8.84 -19.12
CA ARG A 165 -0.60 8.82 -18.69
C ARG A 165 -0.11 7.37 -18.62
N GLU A 166 1.18 7.20 -18.84
CA GLU A 166 1.90 5.96 -18.59
C GLU A 166 3.12 6.30 -17.75
N VAL A 167 3.40 5.51 -16.71
CA VAL A 167 4.59 5.70 -15.89
C VAL A 167 5.83 5.40 -16.73
N PRO A 168 6.79 6.34 -16.85
CA PRO A 168 8.04 6.05 -17.52
C PRO A 168 8.73 4.82 -16.92
N GLN A 169 9.18 3.87 -17.77
CA GLN A 169 9.76 2.59 -17.34
C GLN A 169 10.87 2.74 -16.27
N LYS A 170 11.68 3.80 -16.37
CA LYS A 170 12.76 4.12 -15.40
C LYS A 170 12.27 4.42 -13.98
N LEU A 171 11.00 4.78 -13.82
CA LEU A 171 10.37 5.05 -12.53
C LEU A 171 9.66 3.82 -11.97
N ILE A 172 9.50 2.74 -12.75
CA ILE A 172 8.90 1.50 -12.27
C ILE A 172 9.98 0.71 -11.51
N PRO A 173 9.78 0.42 -10.20
CA PRO A 173 10.76 -0.32 -9.42
C PRO A 173 11.00 -1.73 -9.96
N TYR A 174 12.24 -2.22 -9.84
CA TYR A 174 12.55 -3.61 -10.12
C TYR A 174 12.23 -4.49 -8.92
N PHE A 175 11.21 -5.34 -9.05
CA PHE A 175 10.85 -6.30 -8.01
C PHE A 175 11.68 -7.58 -8.10
N SER A 176 12.56 -7.76 -7.12
CA SER A 176 13.38 -8.97 -6.92
C SER A 176 13.10 -9.59 -5.56
N SER A 177 13.18 -10.91 -5.47
CA SER A 177 13.10 -11.69 -4.22
C SER A 177 14.28 -11.44 -3.29
N LYS A 178 15.39 -10.88 -3.82
CA LYS A 178 16.57 -10.47 -3.07
C LYS A 178 16.78 -8.97 -3.23
N GLN A 179 16.78 -8.26 -2.11
CA GLN A 179 16.91 -6.81 -2.06
C GLN A 179 18.06 -6.41 -1.15
N ARG A 180 18.78 -5.34 -1.52
CA ARG A 180 19.77 -4.71 -0.65
C ARG A 180 19.12 -3.49 0.00
N ILE A 181 19.07 -3.49 1.33
CA ILE A 181 18.55 -2.37 2.12
C ILE A 181 19.74 -1.64 2.72
N ARG A 182 19.83 -0.33 2.47
CA ARG A 182 20.83 0.53 3.12
C ARG A 182 20.36 0.85 4.53
N LEU A 183 21.30 0.89 5.46
CA LEU A 183 21.04 1.24 6.85
C LEU A 183 21.90 2.43 7.27
N ILE A 184 21.45 3.12 8.30
CA ILE A 184 22.22 4.12 9.03
C ILE A 184 22.45 3.54 10.42
N GLU A 185 23.67 3.68 10.94
CA GLU A 185 24.02 3.21 12.27
C GLU A 185 23.14 3.89 13.33
N GLY A 186 22.44 3.08 14.12
CA GLY A 186 21.57 3.57 15.19
C GLY A 186 22.32 3.84 16.50
N PRO A 187 21.65 4.43 17.51
CA PRO A 187 22.26 4.73 18.81
C PRO A 187 22.85 3.49 19.51
N GLU A 188 22.20 2.33 19.35
CA GLU A 188 22.62 1.05 19.93
C GLU A 188 23.58 0.25 19.03
N TRP A 189 24.08 0.82 17.93
CA TRP A 189 24.92 0.08 16.97
C TRP A 189 26.17 -0.53 17.62
N GLN A 190 26.77 0.16 18.59
CA GLN A 190 27.94 -0.32 19.31
C GLN A 190 27.64 -1.43 20.33
N TRP A 191 26.37 -1.79 20.52
CA TRP A 191 25.99 -2.94 21.34
C TRP A 191 26.17 -4.25 20.59
N LEU A 192 26.27 -4.20 19.25
CA LEU A 192 26.82 -5.29 18.46
C LEU A 192 28.36 -5.17 18.46
N PRO A 193 29.10 -6.17 18.97
CA PRO A 193 30.55 -6.22 18.85
C PRO A 193 31.01 -6.11 17.38
N GLU A 194 32.26 -5.69 17.14
CA GLU A 194 32.78 -5.42 15.79
C GLU A 194 32.67 -6.61 14.83
N ASP A 195 33.02 -7.81 15.30
CA ASP A 195 32.88 -9.06 14.55
C ASP A 195 31.41 -9.35 14.21
N GLN A 196 30.48 -9.04 15.12
CA GLN A 196 29.04 -9.21 14.91
C GLN A 196 28.47 -8.18 13.94
N ARG A 197 28.99 -6.95 13.92
CA ARG A 197 28.61 -5.92 12.93
C ARG A 197 29.01 -6.34 11.53
N ALA A 198 30.25 -6.83 11.36
CA ALA A 198 30.71 -7.36 10.08
C ALA A 198 29.85 -8.56 9.62
N LYS A 199 29.54 -9.48 10.54
CA LYS A 199 28.63 -10.60 10.28
C LYS A 199 27.24 -10.10 9.86
N PHE A 200 26.67 -9.14 10.59
CA PHE A 200 25.33 -8.59 10.32
C PHE A 200 25.23 -8.00 8.91
N LEU A 201 26.22 -7.21 8.51
CA LEU A 201 26.25 -6.58 7.17
C LEU A 201 26.43 -7.59 6.03
N ALA A 202 27.09 -8.73 6.29
CA ALA A 202 27.30 -9.80 5.33
C ALA A 202 26.15 -10.82 5.30
N THR A 203 25.23 -10.78 6.27
CA THR A 203 24.17 -11.78 6.43
C THR A 203 22.99 -11.50 5.51
N GLU A 204 22.49 -12.56 4.87
CA GLU A 204 21.21 -12.52 4.19
C GLU A 204 20.08 -12.87 5.16
N PHE A 205 19.06 -12.02 5.19
CA PHE A 205 17.90 -12.16 6.06
C PHE A 205 16.69 -12.62 5.26
N GLU A 206 15.96 -13.60 5.78
CA GLU A 206 14.71 -14.06 5.20
C GLU A 206 13.52 -13.35 5.86
N ILE A 207 12.53 -12.93 5.08
CA ILE A 207 11.30 -12.34 5.62
C ILE A 207 10.42 -13.46 6.19
N SER A 208 10.09 -13.36 7.47
CA SER A 208 9.17 -14.28 8.14
C SER A 208 7.73 -14.08 7.65
N SER A 209 6.97 -15.18 7.60
CA SER A 209 5.52 -15.17 7.36
C SER A 209 4.71 -14.46 8.46
N GLN A 210 5.31 -14.17 9.61
CA GLN A 210 4.72 -13.36 10.67
C GLN A 210 4.82 -11.84 10.43
N SER A 211 5.39 -11.41 9.30
CA SER A 211 5.52 -9.99 8.94
C SER A 211 4.17 -9.37 8.60
N ASN A 212 3.96 -8.13 9.02
CA ASN A 212 2.74 -7.38 8.73
C ASN A 212 3.03 -5.87 8.68
N ARG A 213 1.97 -5.05 8.64
CA ARG A 213 2.09 -3.57 8.59
C ARG A 213 2.68 -2.95 9.87
N MET A 214 2.74 -3.66 10.99
CA MET A 214 3.41 -3.17 12.21
C MET A 214 4.92 -3.37 12.16
N GLY A 215 5.39 -4.42 11.48
CA GLY A 215 6.81 -4.71 11.38
C GLY A 215 7.09 -5.90 10.47
N ILE A 216 8.25 -5.84 9.82
CA ILE A 216 8.80 -6.93 9.02
C ILE A 216 9.74 -7.74 9.92
N ARG A 217 9.35 -8.98 10.19
CA ARG A 217 10.13 -9.88 11.05
C ARG A 217 11.15 -10.62 10.19
N LEU A 218 12.41 -10.54 10.55
CA LEU A 218 13.50 -11.18 9.84
C LEU A 218 13.90 -12.48 10.52
N LYS A 219 14.15 -13.52 9.73
CA LYS A 219 14.75 -14.78 10.13
C LYS A 219 16.19 -14.82 9.65
N VAL A 220 17.04 -15.43 10.46
CA VAL A 220 18.44 -15.73 10.18
C VAL A 220 18.75 -17.11 10.75
N GLN A 221 19.63 -17.87 10.10
CA GLN A 221 20.06 -19.18 10.60
C GLN A 221 20.83 -19.04 11.92
N ASP A 222 21.85 -18.18 11.92
CA ASP A 222 22.67 -17.92 13.11
C ASP A 222 22.38 -16.54 13.67
N GLY A 223 21.96 -16.48 14.93
CA GLY A 223 21.76 -15.22 15.64
C GLY A 223 23.03 -14.38 15.78
N PHE A 224 22.86 -13.19 16.36
CA PHE A 224 23.95 -12.27 16.67
C PHE A 224 24.16 -12.21 18.17
N ASN A 225 25.42 -12.20 18.58
CA ASN A 225 25.77 -11.92 19.96
C ASN A 225 25.68 -10.41 20.18
N VAL A 226 25.04 -10.00 21.27
CA VAL A 226 24.87 -8.60 21.63
C VAL A 226 25.40 -8.37 23.03
N ILE A 227 25.91 -7.18 23.29
CA ILE A 227 26.27 -6.75 24.62
C ILE A 227 24.97 -6.52 25.39
N GLU A 228 24.71 -7.35 26.40
CA GLU A 228 23.49 -7.25 27.20
C GLU A 228 23.46 -5.93 27.96
N ARG A 229 22.40 -5.15 27.71
CA ARG A 229 22.08 -3.90 28.40
C ARG A 229 20.58 -3.77 28.53
N GLU A 230 20.13 -3.21 29.64
CA GLU A 230 18.71 -2.90 29.84
C GLU A 230 18.34 -1.64 29.06
N MET A 231 17.30 -1.72 28.22
CA MET A 231 16.71 -0.56 27.55
C MET A 231 15.49 -0.09 28.34
N LYS A 232 15.52 1.16 28.79
CA LYS A 232 14.34 1.81 29.35
C LYS A 232 13.50 2.40 28.22
N SER A 233 12.20 2.13 28.24
CA SER A 233 11.25 2.92 27.45
C SER A 233 11.27 4.35 27.98
N ALA A 234 11.66 5.30 27.13
CA ALA A 234 11.61 6.73 27.42
C ALA A 234 10.18 7.26 27.34
#